data_AF-A0A7S3YHC9-F1
#
_entry.id   AF-A0A7S3YHC9-F1
#
_cell.length_a   1.000
_cell.length_b   1.000
_cell.length_c   1.000
_cell.angle_alpha   90.00
_cell.angle_beta   90.00
_cell.angle_gamma   90.00
#
_symmetry.space_group_name_H-M   'P 1'
#
loop_
_entity.id
_entity.type
_entity.pdbx_description
1 polymer ?
#
loop_
_entity_poly.entity_id
_entity_poly.type
_entity_poly.pdbx_seq_one_letter_code
_entity_poly.pdbx_strand_id
1 'polypeptide(L)'
;MKSLVLNLPATASHGLVIKRVWLLGLLVWCSLAALKSLHRNWEWRDERALFLSALDVCPDGVKNLNNLASQRLNYQEAGAALGFADRALALHPAFHHALYNRGLALYYLGNYADSIHSLEAYLGNTGRQARGDPHDFFDAKVYLGQAYLDLARAANREGDVEAATSLWAAGRARLAAAGAE
;
A
#
# COMPACT_ATOMS: atom_id res chain seq x y z
N MET A 1 19.80 82.27 2.74
CA MET A 1 19.39 80.87 3.01
C MET A 1 18.70 80.34 1.75
N LYS A 2 19.41 79.57 0.89
CA LYS A 2 18.81 78.93 -0.29
C LYS A 2 18.28 77.56 0.14
N SER A 3 16.95 77.39 0.14
CA SER A 3 16.30 76.12 0.39
C SER A 3 16.57 75.17 -0.78
N LEU A 4 17.29 74.08 -0.51
CA LEU A 4 17.55 73.01 -1.47
C LEU A 4 16.28 72.15 -1.57
N VAL A 5 15.33 72.56 -2.41
CA VAL A 5 14.16 71.72 -2.73
C VAL A 5 14.65 70.63 -3.68
N LEU A 6 14.87 69.44 -3.12
CA LEU A 6 15.23 68.25 -3.87
C LEU A 6 14.01 67.78 -4.68
N ASN A 7 13.82 68.32 -5.88
CA ASN A 7 12.80 67.85 -6.82
C ASN A 7 13.23 66.48 -7.39
N LEU A 8 12.85 65.40 -6.69
CA LEU A 8 12.89 64.05 -7.26
C LEU A 8 11.93 64.01 -8.47
N PRO A 9 12.39 63.57 -9.66
CA PRO A 9 11.56 63.57 -10.85
C PRO A 9 10.37 62.61 -10.65
N ALA A 10 9.17 63.03 -11.04
CA ALA A 10 7.92 62.26 -10.90
C ALA A 10 7.99 60.84 -11.53
N THR A 11 8.93 60.61 -12.45
CA THR A 11 9.22 59.30 -13.05
C THR A 11 9.80 58.28 -12.05
N ALA A 12 10.49 58.72 -10.99
CA ALA A 12 11.07 57.85 -9.97
C ALA A 12 10.00 57.19 -9.09
N SER A 13 8.86 57.87 -8.85
CA SER A 13 7.75 57.33 -8.06
C SER A 13 6.96 56.28 -8.84
N HIS A 14 6.75 56.48 -10.14
CA HIS A 14 6.09 55.50 -11.01
C HIS A 14 6.86 54.18 -11.11
N GLY A 15 8.18 54.24 -11.29
CA GLY A 15 9.03 53.04 -11.29
C GLY A 15 9.01 52.30 -9.94
N LEU A 16 8.93 53.02 -8.82
CA LEU A 16 8.82 52.43 -7.49
C LEU A 16 7.45 51.77 -7.25
N VAL A 17 6.36 52.38 -7.70
CA VAL A 17 5.00 51.81 -7.63
C VAL A 17 4.91 50.53 -8.45
N ILE A 18 5.43 50.53 -9.69
CA ILE A 18 5.47 49.35 -10.55
C ILE A 18 6.25 48.22 -9.87
N LYS A 19 7.44 48.49 -9.32
CA LYS A 19 8.23 47.50 -8.56
C LYS A 19 7.45 46.93 -7.37
N ARG A 20 6.74 47.77 -6.60
CA ARG A 20 5.90 47.31 -5.47
C ARG A 20 4.76 46.41 -5.93
N VAL A 21 4.09 46.73 -7.02
CA VAL A 21 3.02 45.89 -7.60
C VAL A 21 3.59 44.52 -8.01
N TRP A 22 4.75 44.48 -8.68
CA TRP A 22 5.40 43.22 -9.03
C TRP A 22 5.84 42.41 -7.81
N LEU A 23 6.41 43.05 -6.79
CA LEU A 23 6.80 42.39 -5.54
C LEU A 23 5.58 41.83 -4.79
N LEU A 24 4.47 42.56 -4.74
CA LEU A 24 3.22 42.07 -4.16
C LEU A 24 2.66 40.89 -4.96
N GLY A 25 2.66 40.96 -6.29
CA GLY A 25 2.24 39.86 -7.16
C GLY A 25 3.09 38.61 -6.96
N LEU A 26 4.41 38.76 -6.90
CA LEU A 26 5.35 37.67 -6.60
C LEU A 26 5.12 37.08 -5.21
N LEU A 27 4.92 37.93 -4.19
CA LEU A 27 4.63 37.50 -2.83
C LEU A 27 3.34 36.66 -2.80
N VAL A 28 2.26 37.14 -3.43
CA VAL A 28 0.98 36.40 -3.52
C VAL A 28 1.19 35.05 -4.22
N TRP A 29 1.90 35.02 -5.35
CA TRP A 29 2.18 33.76 -6.05
C TRP A 29 2.96 32.77 -5.18
N CYS A 30 4.02 33.24 -4.51
CA CYS A 30 4.80 32.41 -3.58
C CYS A 30 3.97 31.93 -2.40
N SER A 31 3.10 32.77 -1.82
CA SER A 31 2.20 32.40 -0.73
C SER A 31 1.17 31.37 -1.15
N LEU A 32 0.57 31.49 -2.35
CA LEU A 32 -0.36 30.50 -2.89
C LEU A 32 0.33 29.15 -3.16
N ALA A 33 1.55 29.19 -3.73
CA ALA A 33 2.35 27.99 -3.93
C ALA A 33 2.71 27.32 -2.59
N ALA A 34 3.12 28.09 -1.60
CA ALA A 34 3.41 27.59 -0.25
C ALA A 34 2.17 26.99 0.42
N LEU A 35 1.01 27.66 0.31
CA LEU A 35 -0.25 27.16 0.87
C LEU A 35 -0.67 25.84 0.22
N LYS A 36 -0.54 25.72 -1.10
CA LYS A 36 -0.82 24.47 -1.83
C LYS A 36 0.10 23.33 -1.37
N SER A 37 1.39 23.61 -1.17
CA SER A 37 2.35 22.61 -0.67
C SER A 37 2.05 22.20 0.77
N LEU A 38 1.69 23.14 1.65
CA LEU A 38 1.28 22.84 3.03
C LEU A 38 0.00 22.01 3.08
N HIS A 39 -0.99 22.35 2.25
CA HIS A 39 -2.21 21.59 2.14
C HIS A 39 -1.94 20.16 1.67
N ARG A 40 -1.04 19.99 0.69
CA ARG A 40 -0.66 18.67 0.20
C ARG A 40 0.03 17.82 1.26
N ASN A 41 0.94 18.41 2.03
CA ASN A 41 1.59 17.71 3.14
C ASN A 41 0.61 17.33 4.25
N TRP A 42 -0.45 18.13 4.46
CA TRP A 42 -1.51 17.81 5.41
C TRP A 42 -2.37 16.62 4.94
N GLU A 43 -2.71 16.57 3.65
CA GLU A 43 -3.42 15.42 3.06
C GLU A 43 -2.60 14.13 3.16
N TRP A 44 -1.30 14.17 2.86
CA TRP A 44 -0.41 13.01 2.84
C TRP A 44 0.34 12.78 4.15
N ARG A 45 -0.31 13.09 5.28
CA ARG A 45 0.30 12.97 6.62
C ARG A 45 0.57 11.52 7.05
N ASP A 46 -0.18 10.58 6.48
CA ASP A 46 -0.07 9.16 6.78
C ASP A 46 -0.16 8.32 5.49
N GLU A 47 0.38 7.11 5.55
CA GLU A 47 0.46 6.18 4.42
C GLU A 47 -0.93 5.89 3.81
N ARG A 48 -1.93 5.78 4.68
CA ARG A 48 -3.32 5.52 4.29
C ARG A 48 -3.88 6.67 3.46
N ALA A 49 -3.75 7.90 3.93
CA ALA A 49 -4.24 9.08 3.24
C ALA A 49 -3.47 9.33 1.93
N LEU A 50 -2.16 9.03 1.90
CA LEU A 50 -1.37 9.03 0.67
C LEU A 50 -1.97 8.08 -0.38
N PHE A 51 -2.16 6.79 -0.05
CA PHE A 51 -2.67 5.83 -1.03
C PHE A 51 -4.15 6.04 -1.39
N LEU A 52 -4.98 6.51 -0.45
CA LEU A 52 -6.38 6.86 -0.76
C LEU A 52 -6.44 8.03 -1.75
N SER A 53 -5.64 9.07 -1.56
CA SER A 53 -5.59 10.19 -2.51
C SER A 53 -5.12 9.77 -3.91
N ALA A 54 -4.28 8.73 -4.01
CA ALA A 54 -3.88 8.17 -5.28
C ALA A 54 -5.04 7.41 -5.97
N LEU A 55 -5.94 6.80 -5.18
CA LEU A 55 -7.17 6.18 -5.69
C LEU A 55 -8.23 7.21 -6.11
N ASP A 56 -8.22 8.41 -5.55
CA ASP A 56 -9.12 9.49 -6.01
C ASP A 56 -8.78 9.92 -7.45
N VAL A 57 -7.51 9.82 -7.84
CA VAL A 57 -7.05 10.11 -9.21
C VAL A 57 -7.16 8.87 -10.12
N CYS A 58 -6.78 7.70 -9.60
CA CYS A 58 -6.81 6.44 -10.33
C CYS A 58 -7.46 5.34 -9.45
N PRO A 59 -8.81 5.20 -9.52
CA PRO A 59 -9.55 4.27 -8.67
C PRO A 59 -9.12 2.81 -8.83
N ASP A 60 -8.61 2.45 -10.00
CA ASP A 60 -8.22 1.08 -10.34
C ASP A 60 -6.70 0.86 -10.26
N GLY A 61 -6.00 1.72 -9.54
CA GLY A 61 -4.56 1.62 -9.30
C GLY A 61 -4.22 0.40 -8.43
N VAL A 62 -3.97 -0.77 -9.05
CA VAL A 62 -3.67 -2.05 -8.37
C VAL A 62 -2.55 -1.94 -7.35
N LYS A 63 -1.49 -1.18 -7.63
CA LYS A 63 -0.38 -0.96 -6.68
C LYS A 63 -0.83 -0.22 -5.42
N ASN A 64 -1.68 0.81 -5.55
CA ASN A 64 -2.20 1.57 -4.41
C ASN A 64 -3.17 0.72 -3.58
N LEU A 65 -4.02 -0.08 -4.24
CA LEU A 65 -4.89 -1.05 -3.57
C LEU A 65 -4.06 -2.07 -2.76
N ASN A 66 -2.99 -2.61 -3.36
CA ASN A 66 -2.09 -3.52 -2.65
C ASN A 66 -1.40 -2.86 -1.45
N ASN A 67 -0.90 -1.64 -1.62
CA ASN A 67 -0.24 -0.96 -0.51
C ASN A 67 -1.24 -0.63 0.62
N LEU A 68 -2.48 -0.30 0.30
CA LEU A 68 -3.55 -0.20 1.30
C LEU A 68 -3.80 -1.55 1.97
N ALA A 69 -3.83 -2.67 1.25
CA ALA A 69 -4.00 -3.99 1.85
C ALA A 69 -2.88 -4.31 2.85
N SER A 70 -1.62 -4.09 2.46
CA SER A 70 -0.44 -4.27 3.33
C SER A 70 -0.50 -3.34 4.56
N GLN A 71 -0.83 -2.06 4.35
CA GLN A 71 -1.02 -1.10 5.45
C GLN A 71 -2.10 -1.60 6.42
N ARG A 72 -3.21 -2.16 5.95
CA ARG A 72 -4.27 -2.68 6.84
C ARG A 72 -3.82 -3.91 7.62
N LEU A 73 -3.01 -4.79 7.05
CA LEU A 73 -2.41 -5.91 7.77
C LEU A 73 -1.52 -5.42 8.91
N ASN A 74 -0.70 -4.40 8.68
CA ASN A 74 0.15 -3.80 9.70
C ASN A 74 -0.65 -3.22 10.88
N TYR A 75 -1.88 -2.77 10.63
CA TYR A 75 -2.81 -2.28 11.66
C TYR A 75 -3.75 -3.37 12.20
N GLN A 76 -3.51 -4.64 11.85
CA GLN A 76 -4.34 -5.79 12.26
C GLN A 76 -5.81 -5.70 11.80
N GLU A 77 -6.08 -4.88 10.78
CA GLU A 77 -7.40 -4.70 10.18
C GLU A 77 -7.60 -5.70 9.03
N ALA A 78 -7.55 -7.00 9.34
CA ALA A 78 -7.51 -8.07 8.32
C ALA A 78 -8.72 -8.05 7.36
N GLY A 79 -9.92 -7.72 7.83
CA GLY A 79 -11.11 -7.59 6.98
C GLY A 79 -10.99 -6.47 5.94
N ALA A 80 -10.44 -5.32 6.33
CA ALA A 80 -10.19 -4.22 5.40
C ALA A 80 -9.06 -4.57 4.42
N ALA A 81 -8.02 -5.26 4.89
CA ALA A 81 -6.94 -5.75 4.04
C ALA A 81 -7.46 -6.68 2.94
N LEU A 82 -8.32 -7.63 3.31
CA LEU A 82 -8.95 -8.56 2.37
C LEU A 82 -9.73 -7.82 1.29
N GLY A 83 -10.55 -6.84 1.67
CA GLY A 83 -11.33 -6.06 0.70
C GLY A 83 -10.47 -5.31 -0.33
N PHE A 84 -9.34 -4.71 0.10
CA PHE A 84 -8.41 -4.07 -0.83
C PHE A 84 -7.65 -5.07 -1.70
N ALA A 85 -7.21 -6.20 -1.14
CA ALA A 85 -6.52 -7.25 -1.88
C ALA A 85 -7.43 -7.91 -2.93
N ASP A 86 -8.68 -8.21 -2.57
CA ASP A 86 -9.68 -8.77 -3.49
C ASP A 86 -9.97 -7.80 -4.63
N ARG A 87 -10.10 -6.50 -4.34
CA ARG A 87 -10.28 -5.48 -5.39
C ARG A 87 -9.07 -5.38 -6.31
N ALA A 88 -7.85 -5.48 -5.79
CA ALA A 88 -6.63 -5.52 -6.59
C ALA A 88 -6.59 -6.75 -7.51
N LEU A 89 -6.99 -7.92 -7.01
CA LEU A 89 -7.02 -9.17 -7.77
C LEU A 89 -8.18 -9.25 -8.77
N ALA A 90 -9.30 -8.58 -8.50
CA ALA A 90 -10.39 -8.45 -9.48
C ALA A 90 -9.93 -7.68 -10.73
N LEU A 91 -9.05 -6.69 -10.56
CA LEU A 91 -8.47 -5.90 -11.65
C LEU A 91 -7.28 -6.60 -12.31
N HIS A 92 -6.44 -7.28 -11.53
CA HIS A 92 -5.28 -8.02 -12.03
C HIS A 92 -5.10 -9.34 -11.25
N PRO A 93 -5.70 -10.44 -11.73
CA PRO A 93 -5.75 -11.72 -11.00
C PRO A 93 -4.38 -12.33 -10.66
N ALA A 94 -3.35 -12.03 -11.45
CA ALA A 94 -1.99 -12.51 -11.24
C ALA A 94 -1.11 -11.51 -10.48
N PHE A 95 -1.70 -10.52 -9.78
CA PHE A 95 -0.92 -9.49 -9.08
C PHE A 95 -0.30 -10.10 -7.83
N HIS A 96 0.98 -10.45 -7.97
CA HIS A 96 1.73 -11.27 -7.03
C HIS A 96 1.62 -10.77 -5.57
N HIS A 97 1.94 -9.50 -5.28
CA HIS A 97 1.84 -8.97 -3.91
C HIS A 97 0.41 -9.01 -3.33
N ALA A 98 -0.64 -8.88 -4.15
CA ALA A 98 -2.01 -8.95 -3.64
C ALA A 98 -2.43 -10.38 -3.30
N LEU A 99 -1.89 -11.40 -3.98
CA LEU A 99 -2.11 -12.80 -3.61
C LEU A 99 -1.53 -13.10 -2.21
N TYR A 100 -0.34 -12.58 -1.92
CA TYR A 100 0.26 -12.69 -0.59
C TYR A 100 -0.56 -11.96 0.47
N ASN A 101 -0.89 -10.69 0.26
CA ASN A 101 -1.68 -9.90 1.21
C ASN A 101 -3.07 -10.49 1.44
N ARG A 102 -3.72 -11.05 0.40
CA ARG A 102 -4.97 -11.79 0.52
C ARG A 102 -4.79 -13.03 1.38
N GLY A 103 -3.75 -13.83 1.12
CA GLY A 103 -3.45 -15.03 1.89
C GLY A 103 -3.24 -14.75 3.38
N LEU A 104 -2.51 -13.69 3.70
CA LEU A 104 -2.25 -13.26 5.07
C LEU A 104 -3.51 -12.71 5.75
N ALA A 105 -4.31 -11.91 5.05
CA ALA A 105 -5.59 -11.40 5.56
C ALA A 105 -6.56 -12.56 5.90
N LEU A 106 -6.67 -13.54 5.01
CA LEU A 106 -7.52 -14.73 5.23
C LEU A 106 -7.03 -15.58 6.39
N TYR A 107 -5.72 -15.73 6.55
CA TYR A 107 -5.14 -16.43 7.69
C TYR A 107 -5.54 -15.76 9.02
N TYR A 108 -5.37 -14.44 9.13
CA TYR A 108 -5.77 -13.70 10.34
C TYR A 108 -7.28 -13.68 10.59
N LEU A 109 -8.10 -13.85 9.55
CA LEU A 109 -9.55 -14.01 9.66
C LEU A 109 -9.97 -15.45 10.02
N GLY A 110 -9.04 -16.42 10.07
CA GLY A 110 -9.34 -17.83 10.33
C GLY A 110 -9.84 -18.61 9.11
N ASN A 111 -9.86 -17.99 7.92
CA ASN A 111 -10.26 -18.62 6.66
C ASN A 111 -9.06 -19.39 6.06
N TYR A 112 -8.63 -20.44 6.76
CA TYR A 112 -7.38 -21.14 6.43
C TYR A 112 -7.37 -21.80 5.05
N ALA A 113 -8.52 -22.34 4.59
CA ALA A 113 -8.62 -22.96 3.27
C ALA A 113 -8.36 -21.95 2.14
N ASP A 114 -9.02 -20.79 2.16
CA ASP A 114 -8.81 -19.74 1.16
C ASP A 114 -7.42 -19.08 1.28
N SER A 115 -6.88 -19.04 2.50
CA SER A 115 -5.50 -18.60 2.75
C SER A 115 -4.50 -19.50 2.02
N ILE A 116 -4.63 -20.83 2.19
CA ILE A 116 -3.81 -21.83 1.48
C ILE A 116 -3.88 -21.59 -0.03
N HIS A 117 -5.08 -21.47 -0.61
CA HIS A 117 -5.24 -21.24 -2.04
C HIS A 117 -4.52 -19.97 -2.53
N SER A 118 -4.62 -18.88 -1.78
CA SER A 118 -3.97 -17.60 -2.13
C SER A 118 -2.45 -17.67 -2.04
N LEU A 119 -1.94 -18.29 -0.97
CA LEU A 119 -0.50 -18.45 -0.73
C LEU A 119 0.13 -19.44 -1.72
N GLU A 120 -0.55 -20.53 -2.08
CA GLU A 120 -0.11 -21.43 -3.15
C GLU A 120 -0.06 -20.71 -4.50
N ALA A 121 -1.06 -19.88 -4.82
CA ALA A 121 -1.06 -19.08 -6.06
C ALA A 121 0.08 -18.06 -6.08
N TYR A 122 0.36 -17.41 -4.94
CA TYR A 122 1.51 -16.52 -4.77
C TYR A 122 2.83 -17.27 -5.05
N LEU A 123 3.05 -18.40 -4.37
CA LEU A 123 4.28 -19.19 -4.52
C LEU A 123 4.43 -19.77 -5.93
N GLY A 124 3.35 -20.27 -6.53
CA GLY A 124 3.36 -20.82 -7.89
C GLY A 124 3.67 -19.79 -8.97
N ASN A 125 3.32 -18.52 -8.76
CA ASN A 125 3.66 -17.42 -9.66
C ASN A 125 5.08 -16.86 -9.40
N THR A 126 5.72 -17.26 -8.30
CA THR A 126 7.03 -16.73 -7.88
C THR A 126 8.17 -17.21 -8.79
N GLY A 127 8.06 -18.38 -9.43
CA GLY A 127 9.06 -18.93 -10.37
C GLY A 127 9.41 -18.05 -11.58
N ARG A 128 8.66 -16.95 -11.83
CA ARG A 128 8.92 -15.99 -12.91
C ARG A 128 9.34 -14.58 -12.41
N GLN A 129 9.13 -14.25 -11.14
CA GLN A 129 9.35 -12.91 -10.56
C GLN A 129 10.20 -12.90 -9.25
N ALA A 130 10.75 -14.04 -8.83
CA ALA A 130 11.45 -14.31 -7.56
C ALA A 130 12.65 -13.42 -7.17
N ARG A 131 12.96 -12.33 -7.90
CA ARG A 131 13.99 -11.36 -7.48
C ARG A 131 13.41 -10.12 -6.79
N GLY A 132 12.10 -10.06 -6.57
CA GLY A 132 11.42 -8.88 -6.05
C GLY A 132 11.62 -8.59 -4.55
N ASP A 133 11.41 -9.58 -3.67
CA ASP A 133 11.62 -9.41 -2.23
C ASP A 133 11.79 -10.76 -1.51
N PRO A 134 12.99 -11.09 -0.95
CA PRO A 134 13.21 -12.35 -0.23
C PRO A 134 12.36 -12.54 1.03
N HIS A 135 11.89 -11.45 1.66
CA HIS A 135 11.18 -11.52 2.94
C HIS A 135 9.76 -12.09 2.78
N ASP A 136 8.96 -11.54 1.87
CA ASP A 136 7.58 -11.99 1.63
C ASP A 136 7.53 -13.47 1.20
N PHE A 137 8.56 -13.96 0.51
CA PHE A 137 8.64 -15.36 0.08
C PHE A 137 8.81 -16.34 1.23
N PHE A 138 9.71 -16.03 2.17
CA PHE A 138 9.90 -16.87 3.35
C PHE A 138 8.65 -16.84 4.23
N ASP A 139 8.10 -15.65 4.47
CA ASP A 139 6.91 -15.47 5.30
C ASP A 139 5.70 -16.19 4.71
N ALA A 140 5.50 -16.14 3.38
CA ALA A 140 4.42 -16.87 2.71
C ALA A 140 4.49 -18.38 2.96
N LYS A 141 5.69 -18.98 2.98
CA LYS A 141 5.85 -20.41 3.31
C LYS A 141 5.50 -20.69 4.77
N VAL A 142 5.93 -19.82 5.69
CA VAL A 142 5.60 -19.94 7.11
C VAL A 142 4.08 -19.91 7.31
N TYR A 143 3.40 -18.91 6.76
CA TYR A 143 1.94 -18.78 6.86
C TYR A 143 1.21 -19.93 6.15
N LEU A 144 1.73 -20.44 5.03
CA LEU A 144 1.15 -21.60 4.36
C LEU A 144 1.21 -22.83 5.28
N GLY A 145 2.36 -23.10 5.89
CA GLY A 145 2.53 -24.18 6.85
C GLY A 145 1.61 -24.06 8.07
N GLN A 146 1.48 -22.85 8.61
CA GLN A 146 0.57 -22.55 9.72
C GLN A 146 -0.89 -22.76 9.32
N ALA A 147 -1.31 -22.27 8.15
CA ALA A 147 -2.67 -22.43 7.65
C ALA A 147 -3.06 -23.90 7.49
N TYR A 148 -2.17 -24.74 6.93
CA TYR A 148 -2.39 -26.19 6.87
C TYR A 148 -2.53 -26.82 8.25
N LEU A 149 -1.66 -26.44 9.20
CA LEU A 149 -1.70 -26.98 10.55
C LEU A 149 -2.97 -26.59 11.29
N ASP A 150 -3.39 -25.34 11.19
CA ASP A 150 -4.60 -24.86 11.88
C ASP A 150 -5.88 -25.39 11.24
N LEU A 151 -5.90 -25.57 9.91
CA LEU A 151 -6.99 -26.27 9.23
C LEU A 151 -7.06 -27.76 9.63
N ALA A 152 -5.92 -28.45 9.70
CA ALA A 152 -5.87 -29.83 10.18
C ALA A 152 -6.35 -29.96 11.63
N ARG A 153 -5.95 -29.01 12.51
CA ARG A 153 -6.44 -28.95 13.89
C ARG A 153 -7.94 -28.71 13.96
N ALA A 154 -8.50 -27.87 13.08
CA ALA A 154 -9.94 -27.64 12.99
C ALA A 154 -10.68 -28.92 12.61
N ALA A 155 -10.26 -29.59 11.54
CA ALA A 155 -10.84 -30.88 11.12
C ALA A 155 -10.79 -31.93 12.24
N ASN A 156 -9.66 -32.03 12.95
CA ASN A 156 -9.53 -32.95 14.08
C ASN A 156 -10.47 -32.62 15.24
N ARG A 157 -10.72 -31.33 15.53
CA ARG A 157 -11.70 -30.91 16.55
C ARG A 157 -13.14 -31.28 16.17
N GLU A 158 -13.43 -31.33 14.88
CA GLU A 158 -14.72 -31.76 14.33
C GLU A 158 -14.87 -33.29 14.26
N GLY A 159 -13.82 -34.03 14.60
CA GLY A 159 -13.80 -35.50 14.58
C GLY A 159 -13.36 -36.11 13.25
N ASP A 160 -12.98 -35.29 12.27
CA ASP A 160 -12.48 -35.74 10.97
C ASP A 160 -10.96 -35.95 11.00
N VAL A 161 -10.55 -37.07 11.60
CA VAL A 161 -9.14 -37.46 11.75
C VAL A 161 -8.48 -37.75 10.40
N GLU A 162 -9.24 -38.24 9.43
CA GLU A 162 -8.74 -38.55 8.09
C GLU A 162 -8.38 -37.25 7.35
N ALA A 163 -9.29 -36.27 7.32
CA ALA A 163 -9.01 -34.97 6.74
C ALA A 163 -7.86 -34.26 7.45
N ALA A 164 -7.81 -34.31 8.79
CA ALA A 164 -6.71 -33.73 9.56
C ALA A 164 -5.35 -34.32 9.19
N THR A 165 -5.27 -35.64 9.06
CA THR A 165 -4.03 -36.34 8.68
C THR A 165 -3.62 -36.03 7.25
N SER A 166 -4.59 -35.98 6.33
CA SER A 166 -4.39 -35.61 4.93
C SER A 166 -3.86 -34.18 4.77
N LEU A 167 -4.48 -33.21 5.45
CA LEU A 167 -4.08 -31.80 5.44
C LEU A 167 -2.66 -31.60 5.99
N TRP A 168 -2.32 -32.29 7.09
CA TRP A 168 -0.98 -32.24 7.64
C TRP A 168 0.06 -32.84 6.70
N ALA A 169 -0.25 -33.95 6.03
CA ALA A 169 0.61 -34.55 5.02
C ALA A 169 0.81 -33.60 3.82
N ALA A 170 -0.26 -32.98 3.32
CA ALA A 170 -0.23 -32.03 2.23
C ALA A 170 0.64 -30.81 2.53
N GLY A 171 0.49 -30.22 3.73
CA GLY A 171 1.30 -29.06 4.15
C GLY A 171 2.79 -29.38 4.18
N ARG A 172 3.18 -30.55 4.70
CA ARG A 172 4.59 -30.97 4.69
C ARG A 172 5.13 -31.19 3.28
N ALA A 173 4.35 -31.80 2.40
CA ALA A 173 4.76 -32.02 1.01
C ALA A 173 4.98 -30.70 0.26
N ARG A 174 4.10 -29.70 0.45
CA ARG A 174 4.24 -28.36 -0.14
C ARG A 174 5.49 -27.62 0.34
N LEU A 175 5.76 -27.65 1.64
CA LEU A 175 6.95 -27.01 2.21
C LEU A 175 8.24 -27.68 1.74
N ALA A 176 8.24 -29.01 1.59
CA ALA A 176 9.40 -29.76 1.09
C ALA A 176 9.67 -29.48 -0.39
N ALA A 177 8.63 -29.46 -1.23
CA ALA A 177 8.76 -29.17 -2.66
C ALA A 177 9.33 -27.76 -2.92
N ALA A 178 8.94 -26.79 -2.10
CA ALA A 178 9.39 -25.41 -2.25
C ALA A 178 10.83 -25.15 -1.76
N GLY A 179 11.50 -26.11 -1.10
CA GLY A 179 12.89 -26.02 -0.66
C GLY A 179 13.90 -26.67 -1.60
N ALA A 180 13.43 -27.31 -2.68
CA ALA A 180 14.25 -28.04 -3.65
C ALA A 180 14.55 -27.23 -4.94
N GLU A 181 14.07 -25.99 -5.02
CA GLU A 181 14.33 -25.01 -6.10
C GLU A 181 15.28 -23.90 -5.62
#